data_AF-A0A952IFB6-F1
#
_entry.id   AF-A0A952IFB6-F1
#
_cell.length_a   1.000
_cell.length_b   1.000
_cell.length_c   1.000
_cell.angle_alpha   90.00
_cell.angle_beta   90.00
_cell.angle_gamma   90.00
#
_symmetry.space_group_name_H-M   'P 1'
#
loop_
_entity.id
_entity.type
_entity.pdbx_description
1 polymer ?
#
loop_
_entity_poly.entity_id
_entity_poly.type
_entity_poly.pdbx_seq_one_letter_code
_entity_poly.pdbx_strand_id
1 'polypeptide(L)'
;FTQLAIFSSEYKRPENAVELLELVKSLAQTRQAASPHMSYLGPMPAFIERVKDRYRYQLQICSGNRKVLNDLLQHVIQELPGKAIARRTRWSLEVDGHE
;
A
#
# COMPACT_ATOMS: atom_id res chain seq x y z
N PHE A 1 -3.64 10.60 17.94
CA PHE A 1 -3.08 9.30 17.55
C PHE A 1 -3.30 9.10 16.07
N THR A 2 -2.23 8.96 15.29
CA THR A 2 -2.29 8.64 13.85
C THR A 2 -2.02 7.17 13.67
N GLN A 3 -2.84 6.48 12.89
CA GLN A 3 -2.53 5.11 12.47
C GLN A 3 -1.77 5.10 11.16
N LEU A 4 -0.82 4.19 11.06
CA LEU A 4 -0.01 3.94 9.87
C LEU A 4 -0.33 2.55 9.33
N ALA A 5 -0.52 2.46 8.02
CA ALA A 5 -0.57 1.22 7.29
C ALA A 5 0.47 1.23 6.18
N ILE A 6 1.12 0.10 5.97
CA ILE A 6 2.21 -0.06 5.00
C ILE A 6 1.86 -1.20 4.06
N PHE A 7 1.64 -0.88 2.80
CA PHE A 7 1.60 -1.86 1.73
C PHE A 7 3.00 -2.09 1.21
N SER A 8 3.51 -3.31 1.31
CA SER A 8 4.74 -3.74 0.65
C SER A 8 4.41 -4.52 -0.61
N SER A 9 5.15 -4.29 -1.70
CA SER A 9 5.12 -5.12 -2.91
C SER A 9 6.52 -5.66 -3.21
N GLU A 10 6.59 -6.89 -3.68
CA GLU A 10 7.84 -7.57 -4.05
C GLU A 10 7.67 -8.27 -5.40
N TYR A 11 8.55 -7.95 -6.36
CA TYR A 11 8.56 -8.62 -7.66
C TYR A 11 9.94 -8.65 -8.31
N LYS A 12 10.12 -9.53 -9.31
CA LYS A 12 11.38 -9.63 -10.10
C LYS A 12 11.68 -8.37 -10.91
N ARG A 13 10.64 -7.68 -11.38
CA ARG A 13 10.75 -6.41 -12.10
C ARG A 13 10.23 -5.28 -11.21
N PRO A 14 10.97 -4.16 -11.08
CA PRO A 14 10.56 -3.04 -10.26
C PRO A 14 9.26 -2.41 -10.76
N GLU A 15 9.07 -2.37 -12.09
CA GLU A 15 7.89 -1.81 -12.76
C GLU A 15 6.59 -2.42 -12.22
N ASN A 16 6.52 -3.74 -12.09
CA ASN A 16 5.32 -4.42 -11.59
C ASN A 16 5.10 -4.19 -10.09
N ALA A 17 6.17 -4.07 -9.31
CA ALA A 17 6.06 -3.79 -7.88
C ALA A 17 5.51 -2.37 -7.66
N VAL A 18 6.00 -1.40 -8.44
CA VAL A 18 5.53 -0.02 -8.44
C VAL A 18 4.09 0.08 -8.97
N GLU A 19 3.78 -0.57 -10.09
CA GLU A 19 2.45 -0.57 -10.71
C GLU A 19 1.36 -1.04 -9.74
N LEU A 20 1.64 -2.10 -8.96
CA LEU A 20 0.70 -2.56 -7.94
C LEU A 20 0.43 -1.48 -6.88
N LEU A 21 1.46 -0.80 -6.40
CA LEU A 21 1.32 0.18 -5.34
C LEU A 21 0.67 1.48 -5.84
N GLU A 22 0.95 1.89 -7.06
CA GLU A 22 0.24 3.00 -7.72
C GLU A 22 -1.26 2.69 -7.89
N LEU A 23 -1.58 1.44 -8.23
CA LEU A 23 -2.97 0.98 -8.30
C LEU A 23 -3.63 1.04 -6.92
N VAL A 24 -2.97 0.52 -5.87
CA VAL A 24 -3.44 0.58 -4.48
C VAL A 24 -3.70 2.03 -4.06
N LYS A 25 -2.75 2.92 -4.33
CA LYS A 25 -2.86 4.36 -4.04
C LYS A 25 -4.05 4.98 -4.77
N SER A 26 -4.21 4.70 -6.07
CA SER A 26 -5.32 5.23 -6.87
C SER A 26 -6.69 4.74 -6.37
N LEU A 27 -6.81 3.46 -6.02
CA LEU A 27 -8.03 2.90 -5.42
C LEU A 27 -8.35 3.58 -4.08
N ALA A 28 -7.33 3.76 -3.25
CA ALA A 28 -7.48 4.42 -1.97
C ALA A 28 -7.89 5.89 -2.12
N GLN A 29 -7.24 6.64 -3.02
CA GLN A 29 -7.52 8.04 -3.30
C GLN A 29 -8.92 8.27 -3.88
N THR A 30 -9.46 7.31 -4.63
CA THR A 30 -10.84 7.35 -5.15
C THR A 30 -11.87 7.34 -4.02
N ARG A 31 -11.56 6.68 -2.90
CA ARG A 31 -12.43 6.61 -1.71
C ARG A 31 -12.17 7.72 -0.71
N GLN A 32 -10.90 8.04 -0.49
CA GLN A 32 -10.44 9.05 0.45
C GLN A 32 -9.30 9.84 -0.18
N ALA A 33 -9.59 11.08 -0.61
CA ALA A 33 -8.55 11.95 -1.13
C ALA A 33 -7.51 12.29 -0.05
N ALA A 34 -6.30 12.68 -0.48
CA ALA A 34 -5.29 13.20 0.43
C ALA A 34 -5.84 14.43 1.17
N SER A 35 -5.61 14.50 2.47
CA SER A 35 -6.17 15.51 3.37
C SER A 35 -5.22 15.71 4.56
N PRO A 36 -5.36 16.78 5.36
CA PRO A 36 -4.55 16.96 6.57
C PRO A 36 -4.69 15.81 7.58
N HIS A 37 -5.77 15.03 7.50
CA HIS A 37 -6.01 13.84 8.32
C HIS A 37 -5.72 12.53 7.57
N MET A 38 -5.26 12.58 6.32
CA MET A 38 -5.06 11.42 5.43
C MET A 38 -3.87 11.65 4.49
N SER A 39 -2.77 10.93 4.73
CA SER A 39 -1.53 11.06 3.96
C SER A 39 -1.18 9.76 3.25
N TYR A 40 -0.72 9.89 2.01
CA TYR A 40 -0.24 8.78 1.18
C TYR A 40 1.21 9.07 0.80
N LEU A 41 2.14 8.23 1.25
CA LEU A 41 3.57 8.39 1.04
C LEU A 41 4.11 7.20 0.22
N GLY A 42 4.73 7.50 -0.91
CA GLY A 42 5.23 6.51 -1.86
C GLY A 42 4.38 6.42 -3.14
N PRO A 43 4.63 5.38 -3.97
CA PRO A 43 5.49 4.22 -3.73
C PRO A 43 6.98 4.59 -3.69
N MET A 44 7.70 4.05 -2.71
CA MET A 44 9.14 4.27 -2.55
C MET A 44 9.87 2.93 -2.42
N PRO A 45 11.12 2.80 -2.90
CA PRO A 45 11.90 1.59 -2.72
C PRO A 45 12.14 1.35 -1.22
N ALA A 46 12.04 0.11 -0.78
CA ALA A 46 12.42 -0.26 0.57
C ALA A 46 13.96 -0.24 0.68
N PHE A 47 14.48 0.19 1.84
CA PHE A 47 15.93 0.38 2.11
C PHE A 47 16.84 -0.81 1.78
N ILE A 48 16.29 -2.03 1.63
CA ILE A 48 17.03 -3.19 1.12
C ILE A 48 16.63 -3.41 -0.34
N GLU A 49 17.28 -2.68 -1.23
CA GLU A 49 16.93 -2.62 -2.66
C GLU A 49 17.11 -3.96 -3.40
N ARG A 50 17.84 -4.93 -2.84
CA ARG A 50 18.05 -6.26 -3.42
C ARG A 50 18.26 -7.33 -2.35
N VAL A 51 17.23 -8.12 -2.05
CA VAL A 51 17.39 -9.44 -1.44
C VAL A 51 17.03 -10.47 -2.50
N LYS A 52 18.02 -11.25 -2.97
CA LYS A 52 17.81 -12.38 -3.89
C LYS A 52 16.99 -12.04 -5.16
N ASP A 53 17.44 -11.05 -5.94
CA ASP A 53 16.90 -10.74 -7.29
C ASP A 53 15.46 -10.17 -7.32
N ARG A 54 14.96 -9.63 -6.19
CA ARG A 54 13.63 -9.02 -6.12
C ARG A 54 13.70 -7.58 -5.65
N TYR A 55 12.87 -6.75 -6.28
CA TYR A 55 12.68 -5.35 -5.95
C TYR A 55 11.51 -5.23 -4.98
N ARG A 56 11.76 -4.57 -3.85
CA ARG A 56 10.75 -4.30 -2.84
C ARG A 56 10.42 -2.82 -2.83
N TYR A 57 9.14 -2.52 -2.94
CA TYR A 57 8.60 -1.18 -2.80
C TYR A 57 7.58 -1.16 -1.67
N GLN A 58 7.33 0.03 -1.14
CA GLN A 58 6.33 0.25 -0.11
C GLN A 58 5.54 1.53 -0.35
N LEU A 59 4.25 1.48 0.01
CA LEU A 59 3.34 2.60 0.08
C LEU A 59 2.84 2.70 1.52
N GLN A 60 3.04 3.86 2.13
CA GLN A 60 2.58 4.17 3.47
C GLN A 60 1.29 5.00 3.38
N ILE A 61 0.33 4.65 4.21
CA ILE A 61 -0.96 5.30 4.31
C ILE A 61 -1.18 5.64 5.79
N CYS A 62 -1.23 6.94 6.09
CA CYS A 62 -1.45 7.43 7.44
C CYS A 62 -2.81 8.10 7.55
N SER A 63 -3.52 7.85 8.65
CA SER A 63 -4.74 8.58 8.98
C SER A 63 -4.79 9.02 10.42
N GLY A 64 -5.36 10.20 10.67
CA GLY A 64 -5.75 10.64 12.01
C GLY A 64 -6.96 9.88 12.57
N ASN A 65 -7.67 9.08 11.75
CA ASN A 65 -8.84 8.32 12.17
C ASN A 65 -8.70 6.83 11.84
N ARG A 66 -8.62 6.01 12.89
CA ARG A 66 -8.51 4.54 12.79
C ARG A 66 -9.63 3.88 12.01
N LYS A 67 -10.88 4.32 12.21
CA LYS A 67 -12.04 3.74 11.52
C LYS A 67 -11.97 4.02 10.03
N VAL A 68 -11.62 5.24 9.66
CA VAL A 68 -11.47 5.64 8.24
C VAL A 68 -10.35 4.85 7.56
N LEU A 69 -9.20 4.70 8.23
CA LEU A 69 -8.10 3.91 7.68
C LEU A 69 -8.51 2.44 7.51
N ASN A 70 -9.11 1.82 8.52
CA ASN A 70 -9.53 0.42 8.43
C ASN A 70 -10.57 0.19 7.33
N ASP A 71 -11.59 1.05 7.23
CA ASP A 71 -12.60 0.97 6.16
C ASP A 71 -11.97 1.06 4.77
N LEU A 72 -11.08 2.04 4.57
CA LEU A 72 -10.33 2.22 3.34
C LEU A 72 -9.49 0.98 2.99
N LEU A 73 -8.74 0.45 3.96
CA LEU A 73 -7.90 -0.73 3.77
C LEU A 73 -8.74 -1.96 3.41
N GLN A 74 -9.85 -2.19 4.11
CA GLN A 74 -10.78 -3.28 3.79
C GLN A 74 -11.26 -3.16 2.34
N HIS A 75 -11.66 -1.97 1.90
CA HIS A 75 -12.10 -1.75 0.53
C HIS A 75 -11.01 -2.08 -0.50
N VAL A 76 -9.79 -1.60 -0.27
CA VAL A 76 -8.65 -1.86 -1.16
C VAL A 76 -8.32 -3.36 -1.22
N ILE A 77 -8.35 -4.07 -0.09
CA ILE A 77 -8.11 -5.52 -0.02
C ILE A 77 -9.17 -6.32 -0.78
N GLN A 78 -10.43 -5.87 -0.77
CA GLN A 78 -11.51 -6.50 -1.53
C GLN A 78 -11.36 -6.29 -3.04
N GLU A 79 -10.87 -5.12 -3.48
CA GLU A 79 -10.69 -4.78 -4.89
C GLU A 79 -9.41 -5.41 -5.51
N LEU A 80 -8.35 -5.56 -4.72
CA LEU A 80 -7.06 -6.12 -5.13
C LEU A 80 -7.15 -7.47 -5.88
N PRO A 81 -7.84 -8.51 -5.38
CA PRO A 81 -7.91 -9.82 -6.06
C PRO A 81 -8.59 -9.76 -7.43
N GLY A 82 -9.33 -8.70 -7.76
CA GLY A 82 -9.89 -8.44 -9.08
C GLY A 82 -8.85 -7.97 -10.11
N LYS A 83 -7.63 -7.64 -9.69
CA LYS A 83 -6.60 -7.01 -10.53
C LYS A 83 -5.52 -8.04 -10.90
N ALA A 84 -5.25 -8.19 -12.20
CA ALA A 84 -4.25 -9.15 -12.69
C ALA A 84 -2.85 -8.89 -12.09
N ILE A 85 -2.47 -7.62 -11.87
CA ILE A 85 -1.21 -7.24 -11.24
C ILE A 85 -1.09 -7.74 -9.80
N ALA A 86 -2.16 -7.71 -9.01
CA ALA A 86 -2.17 -8.15 -7.62
C ALA A 86 -2.06 -9.68 -7.47
N ARG A 87 -2.46 -10.44 -8.50
CA ARG A 87 -2.30 -11.90 -8.54
C ARG A 87 -0.90 -12.33 -8.89
N ARG A 88 -0.21 -11.58 -9.77
CA ARG A 88 1.17 -11.88 -10.18
C ARG A 88 2.20 -11.33 -9.20
N THR A 89 1.94 -10.17 -8.60
CA THR A 89 2.87 -9.51 -7.67
C THR A 89 2.62 -9.96 -6.24
N ARG A 90 3.70 -10.29 -5.51
CA ARG A 90 3.59 -10.59 -4.08
C ARG A 90 3.43 -9.28 -3.32
N TRP A 91 2.44 -9.19 -2.46
CA TRP A 91 2.23 -8.00 -1.63
C TRP A 91 1.86 -8.39 -0.21
N SER A 92 2.00 -7.43 0.70
CA SER A 92 1.69 -7.58 2.12
C SER A 92 1.17 -6.25 2.65
N LEU A 93 0.26 -6.31 3.61
CA LEU A 93 -0.25 -5.14 4.31
C LEU A 93 0.10 -5.29 5.78
N GLU A 94 0.79 -4.30 6.31
CA GLU A 94 1.08 -4.17 7.74
C GLU A 94 0.31 -2.97 8.28
N VAL A 95 -0.43 -3.13 9.37
CA VAL A 95 -1.20 -2.04 9.97
C VAL A 95 -0.73 -1.89 11.40
N ASP A 96 -0.15 -0.72 11.72
CA ASP A 96 0.28 -0.39 13.06
C ASP A 96 -0.96 -0.11 13.91
N GLY A 97 -1.31 -1.11 14.72
CA GLY A 97 -2.42 -1.09 15.66
C GLY A 97 -1.89 -1.21 17.07
N HIS A 98 -1.19 -0.19 17.57
CA HIS A 98 -0.87 -0.16 19.00
C HIS A 98 -2.17 -0.01 19.80
N GLU A 99 -2.41 -0.96 20.71
CA GLU A 99 -3.47 -0.93 21.71
C GLU A 99 -3.17 0.09 22.83
#